data_AF-A0A2D8MB32-F1
#
_entry.id   AF-A0A2D8MB32-F1
#
_cell.length_a   1.000
_cell.length_b   1.000
_cell.length_c   1.000
_cell.angle_alpha   90.00
_cell.angle_beta   90.00
_cell.angle_gamma   90.00
#
_symmetry.space_group_name_H-M   'P 1'
#
loop_
_entity.id
_entity.type
_entity.pdbx_description
1 polymer ?
#
loop_
_entity_poly.entity_id
_entity_poly.type
_entity_poly.pdbx_seq_one_letter_code
_entity_poly.pdbx_strand_id
1 'polypeptide(L)'
;MQEERERGRIIGLRQRRLATAKWAADFIPLLAEARRALPTHADTGEPSLEAYARWLSDRMIPTRKGKERWHAGTVRRLFNVHIGLVDEAEREFEIAMRIVRFKQRHANAHATDELAAEEAEAKLVRASAIRDARRLSTDLRGHPYDDQPIPDRLDFGPTPRKVRPHRRTPRQTAEAETAKKQISFL
;
A
#
# COMPACT_ATOMS: atom_id res chain seq x y z
N MET A 1 20.84 -1.53 -21.05
CA MET A 1 21.23 -0.96 -19.73
C MET A 1 20.10 -0.24 -18.97
N GLN A 2 19.47 0.84 -19.48
CA GLN A 2 18.39 1.53 -18.72
C GLN A 2 17.08 0.71 -18.68
N GLU A 3 16.69 0.06 -19.77
CA GLU A 3 15.48 -0.76 -19.84
C GLU A 3 15.55 -2.01 -18.93
N GLU A 4 16.64 -2.78 -18.99
CA GLU A 4 16.82 -3.98 -18.15
C GLU A 4 16.74 -3.64 -16.65
N ARG A 5 17.28 -2.48 -16.27
CA ARG A 5 17.19 -1.98 -14.89
C ARG A 5 15.73 -1.68 -14.50
N GLU A 6 14.95 -1.06 -15.38
CA GLU A 6 13.54 -0.78 -15.12
C GLU A 6 12.70 -2.08 -15.09
N ARG A 7 12.98 -3.05 -15.98
CA ARG A 7 12.38 -4.39 -15.93
C ARG A 7 12.69 -5.10 -14.60
N GLY A 8 13.95 -5.03 -14.13
CA GLY A 8 14.33 -5.55 -12.82
C GLY A 8 13.58 -4.89 -11.66
N ARG A 9 13.31 -3.57 -11.74
CA ARG A 9 12.49 -2.86 -10.75
C ARG A 9 11.04 -3.31 -10.75
N ILE A 10 10.43 -3.52 -11.92
CA ILE A 10 9.07 -4.08 -12.04
C ILE A 10 9.00 -5.45 -11.35
N ILE A 11 9.94 -6.34 -11.64
CA ILE A 11 10.00 -7.68 -11.03
C ILE A 11 10.08 -7.57 -9.50
N GLY A 12 10.98 -6.73 -8.98
CA GLY A 12 11.13 -6.53 -7.54
C GLY A 12 9.90 -5.91 -6.87
N LEU A 13 9.21 -4.98 -7.52
CA LEU A 13 7.94 -4.42 -7.04
C LEU A 13 6.86 -5.50 -6.99
N ARG A 14 6.71 -6.25 -8.08
CA ARG A 14 5.71 -7.32 -8.20
C ARG A 14 5.90 -8.39 -7.14
N GLN A 15 7.13 -8.85 -6.93
CA GLN A 15 7.43 -9.84 -5.90
C GLN A 15 7.05 -9.34 -4.50
N ARG A 16 7.33 -8.08 -4.16
CA ARG A 16 6.90 -7.49 -2.88
C ARG A 16 5.39 -7.37 -2.75
N ARG A 17 4.71 -7.00 -3.84
CA ARG A 17 3.24 -6.90 -3.89
C ARG A 17 2.59 -8.26 -3.67
N LEU A 18 3.05 -9.29 -4.39
CA LEU A 18 2.55 -10.65 -4.25
C LEU A 18 2.84 -11.24 -2.86
N ALA A 19 4.02 -10.99 -2.30
CA ALA A 19 4.33 -11.42 -0.94
C ALA A 19 3.43 -10.72 0.11
N THR A 20 3.14 -9.43 -0.08
CA THR A 20 2.19 -8.68 0.76
C THR A 20 0.78 -9.25 0.66
N ALA A 21 0.31 -9.51 -0.55
CA ALA A 21 -1.03 -10.05 -0.80
C ALA A 21 -1.17 -11.45 -0.18
N LYS A 22 -0.18 -12.33 -0.38
CA LYS A 22 -0.15 -13.66 0.22
C LYS A 22 -0.20 -13.59 1.75
N TRP A 23 0.66 -12.77 2.36
CA TRP A 23 0.67 -12.59 3.81
C TRP A 23 -0.69 -12.13 4.35
N ALA A 24 -1.35 -11.20 3.67
CA ALA A 24 -2.67 -10.74 4.09
C ALA A 24 -3.76 -11.80 3.88
N ALA A 25 -3.71 -12.57 2.78
CA ALA A 25 -4.67 -13.62 2.50
C ALA A 25 -4.69 -14.71 3.57
N ASP A 26 -3.56 -14.99 4.21
CA ASP A 26 -3.46 -15.95 5.32
C ASP A 26 -4.36 -15.58 6.52
N PHE A 27 -4.81 -14.31 6.63
CA PHE A 27 -5.71 -13.84 7.69
C PHE A 27 -7.19 -13.98 7.36
N ILE A 28 -7.58 -14.25 6.11
CA ILE A 28 -9.00 -14.38 5.73
C ILE A 28 -9.73 -15.42 6.59
N PRO A 29 -9.25 -16.68 6.73
CA PRO A 29 -9.95 -17.67 7.55
C PRO A 29 -9.95 -17.30 9.03
N LEU A 30 -8.87 -16.69 9.54
CA LEU A 30 -8.76 -16.26 10.93
C LEU A 30 -9.77 -15.17 11.26
N LEU A 31 -9.93 -14.19 10.38
CA LEU A 31 -10.88 -13.09 10.57
C LEU A 31 -12.32 -13.57 10.40
N ALA A 32 -12.57 -14.56 9.53
CA ALA A 32 -13.86 -15.21 9.45
C ALA A 32 -14.23 -15.95 10.74
N GLU A 33 -13.27 -16.61 11.38
CA GLU A 33 -13.48 -17.21 12.70
C GLU A 33 -13.71 -16.15 13.79
N ALA A 34 -12.89 -15.10 13.81
CA ALA A 34 -13.03 -14.00 14.76
C ALA A 34 -14.41 -13.32 14.66
N ARG A 35 -14.94 -13.13 13.45
CA ARG A 35 -16.30 -12.61 13.22
C ARG A 35 -17.40 -13.46 13.86
N ARG A 36 -17.21 -14.79 13.94
CA ARG A 36 -18.17 -15.70 14.59
C ARG A 36 -18.03 -15.72 16.10
N ALA A 37 -16.81 -15.48 16.61
CA ALA A 37 -16.49 -15.60 18.02
C ALA A 37 -16.65 -14.29 18.81
N LEU A 38 -16.58 -13.14 18.15
CA LEU A 38 -16.55 -11.83 18.78
C LEU A 38 -17.93 -11.15 18.75
N PRO A 39 -18.28 -10.36 19.79
CA PRO A 39 -19.49 -9.57 19.78
C PRO A 39 -19.43 -8.50 18.68
N THR A 40 -20.56 -8.31 18.00
CA THR A 40 -20.73 -7.30 16.95
C THR A 40 -21.27 -6.00 17.52
N HIS A 41 -20.83 -4.87 16.99
CA HIS A 41 -21.46 -3.60 17.29
C HIS A 41 -22.78 -3.45 16.53
N ALA A 42 -23.81 -2.93 17.20
CA ALA A 42 -25.15 -2.78 16.63
C ALA A 42 -25.17 -1.93 15.35
N ASP A 43 -24.30 -0.92 15.27
CA ASP A 43 -24.30 0.05 14.16
C ASP A 43 -23.56 -0.45 12.92
N THR A 44 -22.57 -1.33 13.10
CA THR A 44 -21.69 -1.80 11.99
C THR A 44 -21.90 -3.25 11.63
N GLY A 45 -22.54 -4.05 12.49
CA GLY A 45 -22.61 -5.50 12.32
C GLY A 45 -21.25 -6.21 12.39
N GLU A 46 -20.18 -5.51 12.79
CA GLU A 46 -18.82 -6.03 12.85
C GLU A 46 -18.23 -5.93 14.27
N PRO A 47 -17.33 -6.85 14.65
CA PRO A 47 -16.47 -6.66 15.82
C PRO A 47 -15.60 -5.40 15.70
N SER A 48 -15.28 -4.76 16.82
CA SER A 48 -14.32 -3.65 16.83
C SER A 48 -12.92 -4.09 16.41
N LEU A 49 -12.12 -3.13 15.91
CA LEU A 49 -10.71 -3.35 15.61
C LEU A 49 -9.92 -3.76 16.86
N GLU A 50 -10.28 -3.23 18.03
CA GLU A 50 -9.73 -3.62 19.32
C GLU A 50 -10.06 -5.08 19.65
N ALA A 51 -11.29 -5.54 19.38
CA ALA A 51 -11.69 -6.93 19.60
C ALA A 51 -10.91 -7.90 18.70
N TYR A 52 -10.77 -7.59 17.41
CA TYR A 52 -9.91 -8.37 16.51
C TYR A 52 -8.45 -8.39 16.98
N ALA A 53 -7.91 -7.24 17.37
CA ALA A 53 -6.53 -7.14 17.82
C ALA A 53 -6.26 -7.98 19.08
N ARG A 54 -7.19 -7.95 20.04
CA ARG A 54 -7.11 -8.77 21.24
C ARG A 54 -7.21 -10.25 20.89
N TRP A 55 -8.19 -10.65 20.08
CA TRP A 55 -8.40 -12.03 19.66
C TRP A 55 -7.17 -12.63 18.96
N LEU A 56 -6.54 -11.86 18.06
CA LEU A 56 -5.32 -12.27 17.37
C LEU A 56 -4.12 -12.38 18.33
N SER A 57 -4.01 -11.45 19.28
CA SER A 57 -2.93 -11.44 20.27
C SER A 57 -3.04 -12.59 21.27
N ASP A 58 -4.25 -12.86 21.77
CA ASP A 58 -4.51 -13.91 22.75
C ASP A 58 -4.21 -15.31 22.17
N ARG A 59 -4.30 -15.46 20.84
CA ARG A 59 -3.91 -16.66 20.09
C ARG A 59 -2.46 -16.69 19.62
N MET A 60 -1.66 -15.70 20.02
CA MET A 60 -0.24 -15.58 19.65
C MET A 60 0.01 -15.55 18.13
N ILE A 61 -0.96 -15.06 17.35
CA ILE A 61 -0.82 -14.97 15.89
C ILE A 61 0.18 -13.86 15.56
N PRO A 62 1.29 -14.14 14.84
CA PRO A 62 2.32 -13.13 14.58
C PRO A 62 1.84 -12.06 13.60
N THR A 63 2.26 -10.81 13.84
CA THR A 63 2.13 -9.75 12.84
C THR A 63 3.16 -9.95 11.72
N ARG A 64 3.07 -9.14 10.65
CA ARG A 64 4.05 -9.16 9.55
C ARG A 64 5.51 -9.04 9.98
N LYS A 65 5.79 -8.39 11.12
CA LYS A 65 7.13 -8.21 11.68
C LYS A 65 7.52 -9.28 12.72
N GLY A 66 6.70 -10.31 12.89
CA GLY A 66 7.02 -11.52 13.66
C GLY A 66 7.00 -11.41 15.18
N LYS A 67 7.05 -10.21 15.79
CA LYS A 67 7.16 -10.06 17.27
C LYS A 67 6.25 -9.01 17.91
N GLU A 68 5.48 -8.27 17.13
CA GLU A 68 4.59 -7.24 17.68
C GLU A 68 3.21 -7.84 18.02
N ARG A 69 2.67 -7.53 19.21
CA ARG A 69 1.26 -7.81 19.53
C ARG A 69 0.35 -7.07 18.58
N TRP A 70 -0.81 -7.64 18.30
CA TRP A 70 -1.82 -6.94 17.51
C TRP A 70 -2.40 -5.78 18.31
N HIS A 71 -2.56 -4.65 17.64
CA HIS A 71 -3.29 -3.49 18.13
C HIS A 71 -4.23 -3.01 17.03
N ALA A 72 -5.25 -2.23 17.37
CA ALA A 72 -6.28 -1.78 16.43
C ALA A 72 -5.68 -1.11 15.17
N GLY A 73 -4.62 -0.32 15.33
CA GLY A 73 -3.89 0.28 14.20
C GLY A 73 -3.26 -0.74 13.24
N THR A 74 -2.81 -1.90 13.71
CA THR A 74 -2.26 -2.96 12.85
C THR A 74 -3.36 -3.75 12.16
N VAL A 75 -4.49 -4.01 12.83
CA VAL A 75 -5.69 -4.57 12.20
C VAL A 75 -6.21 -3.64 11.11
N ARG A 76 -6.28 -2.33 11.38
CA ARG A 76 -6.66 -1.31 10.39
C ARG A 76 -5.76 -1.35 9.15
N ARG A 77 -4.45 -1.49 9.35
CA ARG A 77 -3.48 -1.62 8.24
C ARG A 77 -3.70 -2.90 7.43
N LEU A 78 -4.04 -4.01 8.09
CA LEU A 78 -4.40 -5.26 7.40
C LEU A 78 -5.66 -5.07 6.55
N PHE A 79 -6.74 -4.52 7.12
CA PHE A 79 -7.98 -4.26 6.36
C PHE A 79 -7.78 -3.27 5.21
N ASN A 80 -6.86 -2.33 5.35
CA ASN A 80 -6.52 -1.34 4.34
C ASN A 80 -5.28 -1.73 3.51
N VAL A 81 -4.89 -3.02 3.49
CA VAL A 81 -3.72 -3.48 2.74
C VAL A 81 -3.83 -3.18 1.24
N HIS A 82 -5.05 -3.13 0.71
CA HIS A 82 -5.31 -2.81 -0.69
C HIS A 82 -4.73 -1.46 -1.11
N ILE A 83 -4.69 -0.46 -0.22
CA ILE A 83 -4.15 0.87 -0.54
C ILE A 83 -2.69 0.73 -0.98
N GLY A 84 -1.88 0.02 -0.19
CA GLY A 84 -0.47 -0.20 -0.53
C GLY A 84 -0.28 -1.10 -1.76
N LEU A 85 -1.13 -2.11 -1.93
CA LEU A 85 -1.07 -3.01 -3.09
C LEU A 85 -1.42 -2.27 -4.40
N VAL A 86 -2.41 -1.36 -4.35
CA VAL A 86 -2.80 -0.52 -5.48
C VAL A 86 -1.68 0.48 -5.79
N ASP A 87 -1.11 1.14 -4.78
CA ASP A 87 0.04 2.04 -4.97
C ASP A 87 1.23 1.33 -5.64
N GLU A 88 1.50 0.08 -5.25
CA GLU A 88 2.57 -0.73 -5.87
C GLU A 88 2.22 -1.12 -7.32
N ALA A 89 0.97 -1.48 -7.60
CA ALA A 89 0.50 -1.78 -8.95
C ALA A 89 0.58 -0.57 -9.89
N GLU A 90 0.23 0.63 -9.39
CA GLU A 90 0.37 1.88 -10.14
C GLU A 90 1.83 2.18 -10.46
N ARG A 91 2.74 2.01 -9.50
CA ARG A 91 4.18 2.20 -9.73
C ARG A 91 4.73 1.20 -10.75
N GLU A 92 4.31 -0.06 -10.70
CA GLU A 92 4.66 -1.05 -11.73
C GLU A 92 4.21 -0.56 -13.11
N PHE A 93 2.97 -0.08 -13.23
CA PHE A 93 2.40 0.43 -14.47
C PHE A 93 3.13 1.67 -14.98
N GLU A 94 3.43 2.66 -14.13
CA GLU A 94 4.17 3.85 -14.51
C GLU A 94 5.56 3.53 -15.08
N ILE A 95 6.24 2.53 -14.51
CA ILE A 95 7.54 2.06 -15.01
C ILE A 95 7.36 1.35 -16.35
N ALA A 96 6.35 0.50 -16.50
CA ALA A 96 6.04 -0.17 -17.76
C ALA A 96 5.74 0.84 -18.87
N MET A 97 4.89 1.83 -18.61
CA MET A 97 4.58 2.90 -19.56
C MET A 97 5.80 3.76 -19.90
N ARG A 98 6.75 3.94 -18.96
CA ARG A 98 8.02 4.63 -19.26
C ARG A 98 8.87 3.82 -20.24
N ILE A 99 8.91 2.49 -20.11
CA ILE A 99 9.61 1.60 -21.05
C ILE A 99 8.95 1.67 -22.43
N VAL A 100 7.62 1.55 -22.50
CA VAL A 100 6.87 1.64 -23.77
C VAL A 100 7.14 2.98 -24.47
N ARG A 101 7.01 4.11 -23.76
CA ARG A 101 7.32 5.45 -24.30
C ARG A 101 8.78 5.65 -24.68
N PHE A 102 9.71 4.93 -24.05
CA PHE A 102 11.10 4.93 -24.45
C PHE A 102 11.27 4.20 -25.78
N LYS A 103 10.74 2.98 -25.89
CA LYS A 103 10.78 2.20 -27.13
C LYS A 103 10.10 2.92 -28.30
N GLN A 104 8.93 3.55 -28.07
CA GLN A 104 8.23 4.34 -29.09
C GLN A 104 9.09 5.46 -29.69
N ARG A 105 9.93 6.13 -28.89
CA ARG A 105 10.83 7.19 -29.36
C ARG A 105 12.00 6.69 -30.20
N HIS A 106 12.27 5.39 -30.15
CA HIS A 106 13.40 4.74 -30.81
C HIS A 106 12.96 3.64 -31.79
N ALA A 107 11.66 3.59 -32.12
CA ALA A 107 11.05 2.54 -32.92
C ALA A 107 11.02 2.87 -34.43
N ASN A 108 11.18 1.83 -35.26
CA ASN A 108 10.88 1.87 -36.70
C ASN A 108 9.38 1.62 -36.94
N ALA A 109 8.86 1.93 -38.13
CA ALA A 109 7.42 1.87 -38.45
C ALA A 109 6.72 0.53 -38.16
N HIS A 110 7.44 -0.60 -38.15
CA HIS A 110 6.89 -1.92 -37.80
C HIS A 110 6.77 -2.21 -36.30
N ALA A 111 7.37 -1.40 -35.43
CA ALA A 111 7.32 -1.60 -33.98
C ALA A 111 6.08 -0.94 -33.33
N THR A 112 5.25 -0.22 -34.09
CA THR A 112 4.07 0.48 -33.54
C THR A 112 3.01 -0.48 -33.01
N ASP A 113 2.72 -1.57 -33.73
CA ASP A 113 1.72 -2.57 -33.32
C ASP A 113 2.18 -3.38 -32.10
N GLU A 114 3.46 -3.76 -32.06
CA GLU A 114 4.06 -4.45 -30.91
C GLU A 114 4.01 -3.58 -29.65
N LEU A 115 4.28 -2.28 -29.78
CA LEU A 115 4.23 -1.33 -28.67
C LEU A 115 2.81 -1.04 -28.20
N ALA A 116 1.83 -1.06 -29.11
CA ALA A 116 0.42 -0.98 -28.74
C ALA A 116 -0.03 -2.22 -27.96
N ALA A 117 0.44 -3.41 -28.35
CA ALA A 117 0.19 -4.65 -27.62
C ALA A 117 0.83 -4.64 -26.22
N GLU A 118 2.08 -4.19 -26.10
CA GLU A 118 2.76 -4.04 -24.80
C GLU A 118 2.02 -3.05 -23.88
N GLU A 119 1.53 -1.93 -24.40
CA GLU A 119 0.71 -0.98 -23.64
C GLU A 119 -0.60 -1.61 -23.16
N ALA A 120 -1.29 -2.34 -24.04
CA ALA A 120 -2.54 -3.01 -23.70
C ALA A 120 -2.33 -4.08 -22.61
N GLU A 121 -1.25 -4.87 -22.71
CA GLU A 121 -0.88 -5.85 -21.68
C GLU A 121 -0.59 -5.16 -20.34
N ALA A 122 0.16 -4.06 -20.32
CA ALA A 122 0.45 -3.31 -19.11
C ALA A 122 -0.84 -2.80 -18.43
N LYS A 123 -1.82 -2.33 -19.21
CA LYS A 123 -3.14 -1.90 -18.71
C LYS A 123 -3.93 -3.07 -18.12
N LEU A 124 -3.95 -4.23 -18.79
CA LEU A 124 -4.64 -5.43 -18.30
C LEU A 124 -4.03 -5.92 -16.98
N VAL A 125 -2.71 -5.98 -16.90
CA VAL A 125 -2.00 -6.39 -15.68
C VAL A 125 -2.27 -5.42 -14.52
N ARG A 126 -2.24 -4.11 -14.78
CA ARG A 126 -2.64 -3.09 -13.79
C ARG A 126 -4.06 -3.31 -13.29
N ALA A 127 -5.01 -3.47 -14.22
CA ALA A 127 -6.41 -3.64 -13.88
C ALA A 127 -6.64 -4.91 -13.02
N SER A 128 -6.04 -6.04 -13.42
CA SER A 128 -6.11 -7.27 -12.63
C SER A 128 -5.54 -7.07 -11.23
N ALA A 129 -4.36 -6.48 -11.11
CA ALA A 129 -3.70 -6.26 -9.83
C ALA A 129 -4.52 -5.39 -8.86
N ILE A 130 -5.19 -4.36 -9.39
CA ILE A 130 -6.07 -3.48 -8.60
C ILE A 130 -7.34 -4.20 -8.16
N ARG A 131 -7.97 -5.00 -9.04
CA ARG A 131 -9.13 -5.83 -8.67
C ARG A 131 -8.76 -6.82 -7.57
N ASP A 132 -7.65 -7.52 -7.74
CA ASP A 132 -7.18 -8.50 -6.75
C ASP A 132 -6.91 -7.85 -5.39
N ALA A 133 -6.32 -6.65 -5.38
CA ALA A 133 -6.10 -5.88 -4.16
C ALA A 133 -7.42 -5.49 -3.47
N ARG A 134 -8.41 -5.00 -4.24
CA ARG A 134 -9.73 -4.62 -3.71
C ARG A 134 -10.49 -5.84 -3.19
N ARG A 135 -10.50 -6.95 -3.95
CA ARG A 135 -11.09 -8.24 -3.55
C ARG A 135 -10.49 -8.76 -2.25
N LEU A 136 -9.17 -8.73 -2.12
CA LEU A 136 -8.50 -9.12 -0.89
C LEU A 136 -8.99 -8.30 0.32
N SER A 137 -9.23 -7.00 0.14
CA SER A 137 -9.76 -6.16 1.23
C SER A 137 -11.20 -6.49 1.60
N THR A 138 -12.06 -6.79 0.63
CA THR A 138 -13.44 -7.23 0.90
C THR A 138 -13.47 -8.59 1.57
N ASP A 139 -12.62 -9.53 1.14
CA ASP A 139 -12.52 -10.88 1.73
C ASP A 139 -12.06 -10.83 3.19
N LEU A 140 -11.08 -9.96 3.50
CA LEU A 140 -10.62 -9.72 4.88
C LEU A 140 -11.76 -9.22 5.78
N ARG A 141 -12.65 -8.39 5.25
CA ARG A 141 -13.84 -7.88 5.95
C ARG A 141 -15.00 -8.88 5.95
N GLY A 142 -14.99 -9.85 5.04
CA GLY A 142 -16.08 -10.81 4.87
C GLY A 142 -17.27 -10.26 4.10
N HIS A 143 -17.04 -9.27 3.24
CA HIS A 143 -18.04 -8.71 2.35
C HIS A 143 -17.91 -9.28 0.94
N PRO A 144 -19.01 -9.36 0.17
CA PRO A 144 -18.92 -9.67 -1.25
C PRO A 144 -18.08 -8.61 -1.98
N TYR A 145 -17.34 -9.05 -2.99
CA TYR A 145 -16.61 -8.17 -3.89
C TYR A 145 -17.47 -7.82 -5.09
N ASP A 146 -17.81 -6.54 -5.24
CA ASP A 146 -18.43 -6.01 -6.44
C ASP A 146 -17.35 -5.51 -7.39
N ASP A 147 -17.35 -6.04 -8.62
CA ASP A 147 -16.38 -5.60 -9.63
C ASP A 147 -16.67 -4.15 -10.01
N GLN A 148 -15.65 -3.31 -9.90
CA GLN A 148 -15.75 -1.88 -10.15
C GLN A 148 -14.86 -1.51 -11.33
N PRO A 149 -15.35 -0.64 -12.23
CA PRO A 149 -14.52 -0.15 -13.32
C PRO A 149 -13.26 0.51 -12.75
N ILE A 150 -12.12 0.19 -13.36
CA ILE A 150 -10.83 0.78 -12.99
C ILE A 150 -10.56 1.91 -13.98
N PRO A 151 -10.45 3.17 -13.53
CA PRO A 151 -10.15 4.27 -14.42
C PRO A 151 -8.73 4.12 -14.99
N ASP A 152 -8.52 4.69 -16.17
CA ASP A 152 -7.22 4.69 -16.86
C ASP A 152 -6.10 5.29 -16.00
N ARG A 153 -6.46 6.21 -15.09
CA ARG A 153 -5.57 6.76 -14.07
C ARG A 153 -6.31 6.82 -12.74
N LEU A 154 -5.73 6.25 -11.70
CA LEU A 154 -6.18 6.51 -10.33
C LEU A 154 -5.52 7.82 -9.89
N ASP A 155 -6.30 8.89 -9.76
CA ASP A 155 -5.84 10.13 -9.12
C ASP A 155 -5.74 9.89 -7.62
N PHE A 156 -4.64 9.28 -7.20
CA PHE A 156 -4.13 9.51 -5.86
C PHE A 156 -3.55 10.92 -5.90
N GLY A 157 -4.32 11.91 -5.43
CA GLY A 157 -3.80 13.26 -5.19
C GLY A 157 -2.41 13.20 -4.55
N PRO A 158 -1.52 14.18 -4.79
CA PRO A 158 -0.10 14.08 -4.52
C PRO A 158 0.14 13.50 -3.13
N THR A 159 0.69 12.27 -3.08
CA THR A 159 1.04 11.63 -1.81
C THR A 159 1.86 12.65 -1.01
N PRO A 160 1.45 13.04 0.21
CA PRO A 160 2.21 13.98 0.99
C PRO A 160 3.58 13.34 1.21
N ARG A 161 4.61 13.89 0.55
CA ARG A 161 6.00 13.57 0.86
C ARG A 161 6.11 13.79 2.35
N LYS A 162 6.33 12.72 3.13
CA LYS A 162 6.75 12.85 4.52
C LYS A 162 8.04 13.65 4.50
N VAL A 163 7.92 14.95 4.71
CA VAL A 163 9.05 15.83 4.99
C VAL A 163 9.68 15.22 6.23
N ARG A 164 10.83 14.56 6.07
CA ARG A 164 11.63 14.15 7.22
C ARG A 164 11.86 15.43 8.03
N PRO A 165 11.43 15.52 9.30
CA PRO A 165 11.74 16.68 10.09
C PRO A 165 13.25 16.84 10.07
N HIS A 166 13.70 17.99 9.57
CA HIS A 166 15.11 18.31 9.54
C HIS A 166 15.58 18.28 10.98
N ARG A 167 16.48 17.34 11.29
CA ARG A 167 17.04 17.16 12.62
C ARG A 167 17.75 18.46 12.97
N ARG A 168 17.10 19.35 13.74
CA ARG A 168 17.72 20.57 14.25
C ARG A 168 18.98 20.14 14.98
N THR A 169 20.13 20.60 14.50
CA THR A 169 21.41 20.35 15.16
C THR A 169 21.42 21.10 16.50
N PRO A 170 22.10 20.57 17.54
CA PRO A 170 22.04 21.10 18.91
C PRO A 170 22.57 22.54 19.08
N ARG A 171 23.08 23.15 18.02
CA ARG A 171 23.67 24.50 18.06
C ARG A 171 22.62 25.61 18.03
N GLN A 172 21.40 25.34 17.55
CA GLN A 172 20.32 26.34 17.46
C GLN A 172 19.51 26.51 18.76
N THR A 173 19.66 25.61 19.74
CA THR A 173 18.97 25.73 21.04
C THR A 173 19.70 26.62 22.04
N ALA A 174 21.02 26.79 21.90
CA ALA A 174 21.80 27.60 22.85
C ALA A 174 21.60 29.11 22.67
N GLU A 175 21.39 29.60 21.44
CA GLU A 175 21.17 31.03 21.17
C GLU A 175 19.74 31.50 21.49
N ALA A 176 18.76 30.59 21.46
CA ALA A 176 17.37 30.92 21.81
C ALA A 176 17.14 31.04 23.33
N GLU A 177 18.00 30.42 24.15
CA GLU A 177 17.88 30.44 25.61
C GLU A 177 18.55 31.68 26.23
N THR A 178 19.59 32.23 25.60
CA THR A 178 20.20 33.51 26.01
C THR A 178 19.34 34.72 25.66
N ALA A 179 18.61 34.69 24.54
CA ALA A 179 17.73 35.78 24.14
C ALA A 179 16.49 35.96 25.05
N LYS A 180 16.02 34.88 25.70
CA LYS A 180 14.88 34.96 26.63
C LYS A 180 15.23 35.52 28.01
N LYS A 181 16.49 35.47 28.42
CA LYS A 181 16.93 36.02 29.72
C LYS A 181 17.20 37.53 29.71
N GLN A 182 17.36 38.15 28.53
CA GLN A 182 17.59 39.60 28.44
C GLN A 182 16.31 40.44 28.35
N ILE A 183 15.14 39.83 28.11
CA ILE A 183 13.87 40.56 27.99
C ILE A 183 13.11 40.63 29.33
N SER A 184 13.57 39.93 30.36
CA SER A 184 12.94 39.91 31.69
C SER A 184 13.55 40.89 32.72
N PHE A 185 14.33 41.88 32.28
CA PHE A 185 14.98 42.88 33.17
C PHE A 185 14.89 44.33 32.67
N LEU A 186 13.81 44.68 31.97
CA LEU A 186 13.33 46.05 31.78
C LEU A 186 11.82 46.06 32.01
#